data_AF-A0A969YHJ6-F1
#
_entry.id   AF-A0A969YHJ6-F1
#
_cell.length_a   1.000
_cell.length_b   1.000
_cell.length_c   1.000
_cell.angle_alpha   90.00
_cell.angle_beta   90.00
_cell.angle_gamma   90.00
#
_symmetry.space_group_name_H-M   'P 1'
#
loop_
_entity.id
_entity.type
_entity.pdbx_description
1 polymer ?
#
loop_
_entity_poly.entity_id
_entity_poly.type
_entity_poly.pdbx_seq_one_letter_code
_entity_poly.pdbx_strand_id
1 'polypeptide(L)'
;MPITKRKIRNHFQYSFWKYLLLIVIAVFGWNLIYTTTRYRSPENLKIEFFAEGGIAAQEPLQALADLIHRNVMPEMEEVTATVVTFDDTYGDMQLVVWVSAGQGDVYLLSRERFLSMAGNEAMLDLGPLVESGTLHTEGIDLDKGYATVADTGRRVLAGIPADSLTGLNDYGLTTDGMVLSILANNKNDAYSYLFLNYLLTHMRPAAETATAEATLLPSETAAMATSAASASPMITASAVPTATAKPTATVIPTASAAPATNTAAPTASAAPLPTASGTENPET
;
A
#
# COMPACT_ATOMS: atom_id res chain seq x y z
N MET A 1 -40.53 -25.10 -44.24
CA MET A 1 -39.67 -24.91 -45.43
C MET A 1 -38.26 -25.41 -45.10
N PRO A 2 -37.67 -26.33 -45.87
CA PRO A 2 -36.41 -26.96 -45.50
C PRO A 2 -35.23 -26.00 -45.66
N ILE A 3 -34.30 -26.00 -44.70
CA ILE A 3 -33.07 -25.20 -44.76
C ILE A 3 -32.11 -25.85 -45.77
N THR A 4 -32.00 -25.24 -46.95
CA THR A 4 -31.07 -25.69 -48.00
C THR A 4 -29.69 -25.05 -47.81
N LYS A 5 -28.60 -25.82 -47.95
CA LYS A 5 -27.20 -25.34 -47.82
C LYS A 5 -26.87 -24.08 -48.63
N ARG A 6 -27.50 -23.89 -49.79
CA ARG A 6 -27.34 -22.71 -50.65
C ARG A 6 -27.85 -21.41 -50.00
N LYS A 7 -28.92 -21.47 -49.22
CA LYS A 7 -29.53 -20.31 -48.54
C LYS A 7 -28.69 -19.85 -47.35
N ILE A 8 -28.08 -20.79 -46.64
CA ILE A 8 -27.13 -20.53 -45.55
C ILE A 8 -25.90 -19.79 -46.10
N ARG A 9 -25.30 -20.26 -47.19
CA ARG A 9 -24.12 -19.62 -47.80
C ARG A 9 -24.39 -18.18 -48.24
N ASN A 10 -25.56 -17.92 -48.82
CA ASN A 10 -25.95 -16.57 -49.22
C ASN A 10 -26.18 -15.64 -48.01
N HIS A 11 -26.74 -16.17 -46.91
CA HIS A 11 -26.96 -15.42 -45.69
C HIS A 11 -25.65 -15.01 -45.00
N PHE A 12 -24.68 -15.92 -44.94
CA PHE A 12 -23.34 -15.62 -44.41
C PHE A 12 -22.59 -14.62 -45.30
N GLN A 13 -22.68 -14.71 -46.63
CA GLN A 13 -22.01 -13.74 -47.50
C GLN A 13 -22.62 -12.34 -47.44
N TYR A 14 -23.95 -12.23 -47.42
CA TYR A 14 -24.64 -10.93 -47.39
C TYR A 14 -24.68 -10.30 -45.98
N SER A 15 -24.73 -11.11 -44.93
CA SER A 15 -24.79 -10.65 -43.53
C SER A 15 -23.49 -10.83 -42.75
N PHE A 16 -22.38 -11.17 -43.42
CA PHE A 16 -21.06 -11.37 -42.79
C PHE A 16 -20.69 -10.21 -41.87
N TRP A 17 -20.89 -8.98 -42.36
CA TRP A 17 -20.57 -7.76 -41.63
C TRP A 17 -21.36 -7.60 -40.33
N LYS A 18 -22.60 -8.11 -40.26
CA LYS A 18 -23.40 -8.10 -39.02
C LYS A 18 -22.81 -9.04 -37.98
N TYR A 19 -22.31 -10.21 -38.40
CA TYR A 19 -21.63 -11.13 -37.48
C TYR A 19 -20.29 -10.56 -37.01
N LEU A 20 -19.53 -9.91 -37.89
CA LEU A 20 -18.30 -9.21 -37.52
C LEU A 20 -18.60 -8.10 -36.49
N LEU A 21 -19.63 -7.29 -36.73
CA LEU A 21 -20.07 -6.24 -35.79
C LEU A 21 -20.52 -6.83 -34.45
N LEU A 22 -21.28 -7.93 -34.46
CA LEU A 22 -21.70 -8.64 -33.24
C LEU A 22 -20.48 -9.14 -32.46
N ILE A 23 -19.48 -9.72 -33.12
CA ILE A 23 -18.24 -10.16 -32.48
C ILE A 23 -17.51 -8.97 -31.84
N VAL A 24 -17.39 -7.83 -32.54
CA VAL A 24 -16.78 -6.62 -31.98
C VAL A 24 -17.54 -6.12 -30.75
N ILE A 25 -18.87 -6.06 -30.80
CA ILE A 25 -19.72 -5.66 -29.67
C ILE A 25 -19.62 -6.67 -28.52
N ALA A 26 -19.54 -7.96 -28.82
CA ALA A 26 -19.42 -9.00 -27.80
C ALA A 26 -18.06 -8.91 -27.09
N VAL A 27 -16.96 -8.71 -27.83
CA VAL A 27 -15.61 -8.54 -27.24
C VAL A 27 -15.52 -7.23 -26.45
N PHE A 28 -16.01 -6.12 -27.03
CA PHE A 28 -16.00 -4.81 -26.36
C PHE A 28 -16.91 -4.80 -25.13
N GLY A 29 -18.12 -5.36 -25.26
CA GLY A 29 -19.07 -5.49 -24.15
C GLY A 29 -18.53 -6.37 -23.04
N TRP A 30 -17.90 -7.51 -23.37
CA TRP A 30 -17.23 -8.36 -22.38
C TRP A 30 -16.08 -7.63 -21.68
N ASN A 31 -15.25 -6.91 -22.42
CA ASN A 31 -14.17 -6.11 -21.86
C ASN A 31 -14.69 -4.97 -20.96
N LEU A 32 -15.76 -4.28 -21.37
CA LEU A 32 -16.39 -3.21 -20.60
C LEU A 32 -17.02 -3.73 -19.31
N ILE A 33 -17.73 -4.86 -19.38
CA ILE A 33 -18.30 -5.52 -18.21
C ILE A 33 -17.18 -5.89 -17.25
N TYR A 34 -16.16 -6.61 -17.72
CA TYR A 34 -15.02 -7.01 -16.89
C TYR A 34 -14.33 -5.81 -16.22
N THR A 35 -14.14 -4.72 -16.96
CA THR A 35 -13.48 -3.52 -16.45
C THR A 35 -14.33 -2.76 -15.43
N THR A 36 -15.66 -2.82 -15.56
CA THR A 36 -16.61 -2.14 -14.66
C THR A 36 -16.92 -2.98 -13.42
N THR A 37 -16.94 -4.31 -13.54
CA THR A 37 -17.26 -5.22 -12.44
C THR A 37 -16.02 -5.76 -11.75
N ARG A 38 -14.81 -5.35 -12.14
CA ARG A 38 -13.60 -5.75 -11.42
C ARG A 38 -13.68 -5.21 -10.00
N TYR A 39 -13.41 -6.08 -9.04
CA TYR A 39 -13.22 -5.66 -7.66
C TYR A 39 -12.03 -4.70 -7.59
N ARG A 40 -12.20 -3.63 -6.82
CA ARG A 40 -11.11 -2.76 -6.38
C ARG A 40 -11.15 -2.78 -4.86
N SER A 41 -10.01 -3.02 -4.24
CA SER A 41 -9.85 -3.03 -2.79
C SER A 41 -10.40 -1.70 -2.24
N PRO A 42 -11.29 -1.73 -1.23
CA PRO A 42 -11.85 -0.52 -0.66
C PRO A 42 -10.74 0.27 0.03
N GLU A 43 -10.89 1.60 0.05
CA GLU A 43 -9.84 2.53 0.48
C GLU A 43 -9.33 2.31 1.92
N ASN A 44 -10.15 1.72 2.79
CA ASN A 44 -9.78 1.41 4.17
C ASN A 44 -9.01 0.09 4.34
N LEU A 45 -8.91 -0.72 3.27
CA LEU A 45 -8.18 -1.99 3.24
C LEU A 45 -7.02 -1.96 2.25
N LYS A 46 -6.64 -0.76 1.77
CA LYS A 46 -5.41 -0.55 1.01
C LYS A 46 -4.47 0.43 1.73
N ILE A 47 -3.16 0.27 1.49
CA ILE A 47 -2.14 1.27 1.82
C ILE A 47 -1.32 1.56 0.56
N GLU A 48 -1.13 2.85 0.29
CA GLU A 48 -0.30 3.34 -0.81
C GLU A 48 0.91 4.09 -0.25
N PHE A 49 2.11 3.58 -0.55
CA PHE A 49 3.38 4.23 -0.22
C PHE A 49 3.98 4.84 -1.49
N PHE A 50 4.17 6.16 -1.51
CA PHE A 50 4.85 6.85 -2.60
C PHE A 50 6.26 7.22 -2.18
N ALA A 51 7.26 6.79 -2.95
CA ALA A 51 8.65 7.12 -2.67
C ALA A 51 9.30 7.83 -3.85
N GLU A 52 9.87 8.99 -3.60
CA GLU A 52 10.69 9.69 -4.58
C GLU A 52 11.98 8.90 -4.83
N GLY A 53 12.23 8.54 -6.10
CA GLY A 53 13.37 7.69 -6.45
C GLY A 53 13.47 7.38 -7.93
N GLY A 54 14.50 6.62 -8.31
CA GLY A 54 14.68 6.17 -9.69
C GLY A 54 13.82 4.93 -10.00
N ILE A 55 13.34 4.82 -11.24
CA ILE A 55 12.45 3.72 -11.70
C ILE A 55 13.01 2.32 -11.38
N ALA A 56 14.34 2.16 -11.33
CA ALA A 56 14.99 0.91 -10.96
C ALA A 56 14.66 0.42 -9.54
N ALA A 57 14.20 1.32 -8.65
CA ALA A 57 13.80 1.00 -7.28
C ALA A 57 12.38 0.41 -7.19
N GLN A 58 11.59 0.38 -8.28
CA GLN A 58 10.19 -0.03 -8.22
C GLN A 58 9.99 -1.47 -7.73
N GLU A 59 10.74 -2.43 -8.29
CA GLU A 59 10.62 -3.84 -7.88
C GLU A 59 11.12 -4.07 -6.44
N PRO A 60 12.32 -3.60 -6.04
CA PRO A 60 12.75 -3.72 -4.66
C PRO A 60 11.81 -3.03 -3.67
N LEU A 61 11.30 -1.84 -4.01
CA LEU A 61 10.38 -1.11 -3.14
C LEU A 61 9.05 -1.85 -2.94
N GLN A 62 8.50 -2.44 -4.01
CA GLN A 62 7.32 -3.28 -3.88
C GLN A 62 7.61 -4.53 -3.03
N ALA A 63 8.81 -5.12 -3.14
CA ALA A 63 9.20 -6.24 -2.29
C ALA A 63 9.26 -5.86 -0.80
N LEU A 64 9.71 -4.64 -0.48
CA LEU A 64 9.63 -4.08 0.88
C LEU A 64 8.17 -3.95 1.32
N ALA A 65 7.30 -3.39 0.50
CA ALA A 65 5.87 -3.25 0.80
C ALA A 65 5.21 -4.62 1.08
N ASP A 66 5.50 -5.63 0.25
CA ASP A 66 5.01 -7.00 0.44
C ASP A 66 5.54 -7.66 1.71
N LEU A 67 6.75 -7.29 2.14
CA LEU A 67 7.35 -7.75 3.38
C LEU A 67 6.66 -7.11 4.58
N ILE A 68 6.42 -5.79 4.56
CA ILE A 68 5.68 -5.08 5.60
C ILE A 68 4.25 -5.61 5.68
N HIS A 69 3.60 -5.84 4.53
CA HIS A 69 2.26 -6.38 4.45
C HIS A 69 2.16 -7.73 5.18
N ARG A 70 3.08 -8.66 4.91
CA ARG A 70 3.10 -9.99 5.55
C ARG A 70 3.37 -9.94 7.05
N ASN A 71 4.24 -9.03 7.50
CA ASN A 71 4.72 -9.03 8.88
C ASN A 71 3.87 -8.17 9.83
N VAL A 72 3.35 -7.05 9.34
CA VAL A 72 2.75 -6.01 10.19
C VAL A 72 1.26 -5.91 9.98
N MET A 73 0.79 -6.13 8.76
CA MET A 73 -0.59 -5.85 8.37
C MET A 73 -1.16 -6.89 7.42
N PRO A 74 -1.20 -8.18 7.82
CA PRO A 74 -1.73 -9.26 6.97
C PRO A 74 -3.23 -9.14 6.71
N GLU A 75 -3.92 -8.30 7.48
CA GLU A 75 -5.36 -8.06 7.36
C GLU A 75 -5.72 -7.06 6.27
N MET A 76 -4.73 -6.33 5.74
CA MET A 76 -4.90 -5.44 4.60
C MET A 76 -5.12 -6.26 3.33
N GLU A 77 -5.95 -5.79 2.41
CA GLU A 77 -6.15 -6.47 1.13
C GLU A 77 -5.04 -6.13 0.13
N GLU A 78 -4.52 -4.91 0.20
CA GLU A 78 -3.54 -4.40 -0.76
C GLU A 78 -2.55 -3.43 -0.11
N VAL A 79 -1.26 -3.63 -0.36
CA VAL A 79 -0.21 -2.72 0.06
C VAL A 79 0.69 -2.49 -1.14
N THR A 80 0.64 -1.28 -1.67
CA THR A 80 1.31 -0.93 -2.91
C THR A 80 2.33 0.14 -2.63
N ALA A 81 3.55 -0.05 -3.14
CA ALA A 81 4.55 0.99 -3.14
C ALA A 81 4.87 1.42 -4.58
N THR A 82 4.84 2.72 -4.80
CA THR A 82 5.07 3.33 -6.11
C THR A 82 6.25 4.27 -6.01
N VAL A 83 7.27 3.99 -6.82
CA VAL A 83 8.37 4.93 -7.02
C VAL A 83 7.88 6.03 -7.94
N VAL A 84 8.08 7.26 -7.50
CA VAL A 84 7.73 8.45 -8.26
C VAL A 84 9.00 9.16 -8.65
N THR A 85 9.16 9.36 -9.97
CA THR A 85 10.13 10.31 -10.50
C THR A 85 9.42 11.64 -10.70
N PHE A 86 9.70 12.62 -9.85
CA PHE A 86 9.24 13.97 -10.08
C PHE A 86 10.17 14.65 -11.07
N ASP A 87 9.60 15.13 -12.18
CA ASP A 87 10.30 16.08 -13.03
C ASP A 87 10.20 17.49 -12.43
N ASP A 88 11.14 18.36 -12.77
CA ASP A 88 11.23 19.71 -12.22
C ASP A 88 10.11 20.65 -12.71
N THR A 89 9.32 20.27 -13.72
CA THR A 89 8.32 21.13 -14.37
C THR A 89 6.89 20.85 -13.88
N TYR A 90 6.54 19.58 -13.70
CA TYR A 90 5.19 19.10 -13.41
C TYR A 90 5.12 18.23 -12.16
N GLY A 91 6.26 17.82 -11.58
CA GLY A 91 6.27 16.94 -10.41
C GLY A 91 5.48 17.50 -9.23
N ASP A 92 5.63 18.78 -8.95
CA ASP A 92 4.94 19.43 -7.82
C ASP A 92 3.44 19.55 -8.07
N MET A 93 3.02 19.81 -9.31
CA MET A 93 1.60 19.86 -9.68
C MET A 93 0.95 18.48 -9.54
N GLN A 94 1.64 17.42 -9.97
CA GLN A 94 1.16 16.05 -9.81
C GLN A 94 1.02 15.69 -8.33
N LEU A 95 2.02 16.04 -7.52
CA LEU A 95 1.99 15.79 -6.08
C LEU A 95 0.80 16.50 -5.42
N VAL A 96 0.57 17.78 -5.71
CA VAL A 96 -0.59 18.53 -5.19
C VAL A 96 -1.92 17.86 -5.56
N VAL A 97 -2.06 17.38 -6.79
CA VAL A 97 -3.26 16.68 -7.24
C VAL A 97 -3.48 15.38 -6.46
N TRP A 98 -2.44 14.57 -6.27
CA TRP A 98 -2.54 13.32 -5.50
C TRP A 98 -2.89 13.55 -4.04
N VAL A 99 -2.17 14.47 -3.39
CA VAL A 99 -2.40 14.91 -2.00
C VAL A 99 -3.83 15.42 -1.82
N SER A 100 -4.32 16.26 -2.74
CA SER A 100 -5.69 16.81 -2.69
C SER A 100 -6.76 15.74 -2.90
N ALA A 101 -6.46 14.72 -3.69
CA ALA A 101 -7.33 13.58 -3.91
C ALA A 101 -7.32 12.56 -2.75
N GLY A 102 -6.42 12.73 -1.76
CA GLY A 102 -6.21 11.77 -0.68
C GLY A 102 -5.64 10.45 -1.20
N GLN A 103 -4.85 10.50 -2.27
CA GLN A 103 -4.10 9.36 -2.77
C GLN A 103 -2.78 9.30 -2.03
N GLY A 104 -2.31 8.10 -1.69
CA GLY A 104 -1.08 7.96 -0.91
C GLY A 104 -1.30 8.15 0.59
N ASP A 105 -0.92 7.16 1.37
CA ASP A 105 -1.00 7.22 2.82
C ASP A 105 0.34 7.67 3.40
N VAL A 106 1.43 7.10 2.88
CA VAL A 106 2.81 7.40 3.31
C VAL A 106 3.61 7.93 2.13
N TYR A 107 4.43 8.94 2.39
CA TYR A 107 5.24 9.63 1.39
C TYR A 107 6.70 9.69 1.84
N LEU A 108 7.63 9.31 0.96
CA LEU A 108 9.06 9.65 1.05
C LEU A 108 9.35 10.71 -0.02
N LEU A 109 9.63 11.93 0.41
CA LEU A 109 9.82 13.08 -0.48
C LEU A 109 11.11 13.82 -0.13
N SER A 110 11.68 14.51 -1.10
CA SER A 110 12.72 15.50 -0.85
C SER A 110 12.23 16.58 0.12
N ARG A 111 13.13 17.10 0.95
CA ARG A 111 12.81 18.10 1.97
C ARG A 111 12.07 19.32 1.42
N GLU A 112 12.42 19.78 0.23
CA GLU A 112 11.77 20.93 -0.40
C GLU A 112 10.28 20.66 -0.69
N ARG A 113 9.98 19.54 -1.34
CA ARG A 113 8.60 19.12 -1.62
C ARG A 113 7.80 18.85 -0.36
N PHE A 114 8.43 18.19 0.61
CA PHE A 114 7.86 17.98 1.94
C PHE A 114 7.45 19.29 2.60
N LEU A 115 8.34 20.29 2.65
CA LEU A 115 8.04 21.58 3.28
C LEU A 115 6.90 22.32 2.58
N SER A 116 6.83 22.24 1.25
CA SER A 116 5.71 22.81 0.48
C SER A 116 4.38 22.18 0.89
N MET A 117 4.32 20.85 1.03
CA MET A 117 3.08 20.16 1.42
C MET A 117 2.73 20.37 2.90
N ALA A 118 3.70 20.20 3.78
CA ALA A 118 3.51 20.34 5.22
C ALA A 118 3.17 21.79 5.63
N GLY A 119 3.70 22.80 4.93
CA GLY A 119 3.32 24.19 5.12
C GLY A 119 1.85 24.48 4.82
N ASN A 120 1.22 23.69 3.94
CA ASN A 120 -0.20 23.76 3.61
C ASN A 120 -1.07 22.81 4.46
N GLU A 121 -0.55 22.30 5.58
CA GLU A 121 -1.24 21.33 6.47
C GLU A 121 -1.70 20.05 5.78
N ALA A 122 -1.08 19.69 4.65
CA ALA A 122 -1.42 18.48 3.93
C ALA A 122 -0.85 17.21 4.61
N MET A 123 0.18 17.37 5.44
CA MET A 123 0.86 16.30 6.16
C MET A 123 0.41 16.24 7.62
N LEU A 124 0.30 15.04 8.15
CA LEU A 124 -0.14 14.78 9.51
C LEU A 124 0.92 15.25 10.53
N ASP A 125 0.46 15.84 11.65
CA ASP A 125 1.34 16.14 12.78
C ASP A 125 1.73 14.84 13.51
N LEU A 126 3.00 14.47 13.38
CA LEU A 126 3.61 13.30 14.00
C LEU A 126 4.09 13.58 15.42
N GLY A 127 4.10 14.84 15.88
CA GLY A 127 4.51 15.22 17.23
C GLY A 127 3.85 14.37 18.33
N PRO A 128 2.50 14.26 18.36
CA PRO A 128 1.80 13.41 19.33
C PRO A 128 2.15 11.92 19.23
N LEU A 129 2.47 11.42 18.04
CA LEU A 129 2.83 10.01 17.82
C LEU A 129 4.24 9.69 18.32
N VAL A 130 5.16 10.66 18.23
CA VAL A 130 6.50 10.57 18.81
C VAL A 130 6.42 10.69 20.34
N GLU A 131 5.65 11.64 20.87
CA GLU A 131 5.48 11.83 22.31
C GLU A 131 4.79 10.64 23.00
N SER A 132 3.83 10.01 22.33
CA SER A 132 3.17 8.79 22.83
C SER A 132 4.05 7.54 22.76
N GLY A 133 5.21 7.60 22.09
CA GLY A 133 6.09 6.46 21.87
C GLY A 133 5.58 5.46 20.82
N THR A 134 4.57 5.84 20.03
CA THR A 134 4.05 5.00 18.93
C THR A 134 5.05 4.94 17.77
N LEU A 135 5.78 6.05 17.51
CA LEU A 135 6.83 6.12 16.51
C LEU A 135 8.20 6.10 17.18
N HIS A 136 9.01 5.08 16.88
CA HIS A 136 10.36 4.93 17.43
C HIS A 136 11.37 5.81 16.68
N THR A 137 11.57 7.04 17.15
CA THR A 137 12.50 8.02 16.56
C THR A 137 13.83 8.16 17.31
N GLU A 138 14.14 7.28 18.26
CA GLU A 138 15.33 7.38 19.12
C GLU A 138 16.64 7.43 18.33
N GLY A 139 17.40 8.53 18.39
CA GLY A 139 18.64 8.66 17.62
C GLY A 139 18.48 9.13 16.17
N ILE A 140 17.27 9.55 15.76
CA ILE A 140 17.07 10.36 14.54
C ILE A 140 17.08 11.84 14.93
N ASP A 141 17.83 12.64 14.18
CA ASP A 141 17.68 14.09 14.23
C ASP A 141 16.38 14.50 13.54
N LEU A 142 15.41 15.00 14.32
CA LEU A 142 14.09 15.38 13.83
C LEU A 142 14.04 16.79 13.25
N ASP A 143 15.12 17.57 13.32
CA ASP A 143 15.07 19.00 12.97
C ASP A 143 14.62 19.26 11.53
N LYS A 144 14.99 18.38 10.59
CA LYS A 144 14.59 18.49 9.18
C LYS A 144 13.12 18.11 8.93
N GLY A 145 12.47 17.43 9.88
CA GLY A 145 11.08 17.00 9.82
C GLY A 145 10.06 18.04 10.27
N TYR A 146 10.52 19.14 10.87
CA TYR A 146 9.65 20.24 11.26
C TYR A 146 9.31 21.15 10.08
N ALA A 147 8.02 21.45 9.94
CA ALA A 147 7.50 22.42 8.99
C ALA A 147 6.80 23.57 9.73
N THR A 148 6.78 24.74 9.11
CA THR A 148 6.01 25.89 9.60
C THR A 148 4.75 26.00 8.77
N VAL A 149 3.60 25.91 9.43
CA VAL A 149 2.29 26.06 8.78
C VAL A 149 2.14 27.49 8.27
N ALA A 150 1.78 27.66 7.00
CA ALA A 150 1.68 28.95 6.33
C ALA A 150 0.63 29.86 6.99
N ASP A 151 -0.52 29.30 7.37
CA ASP A 151 -1.64 30.06 7.91
C ASP A 151 -1.47 30.49 9.37
N THR A 152 -0.92 29.59 10.20
CA THR A 152 -0.81 29.81 11.66
C THR A 152 0.57 30.22 12.12
N GLY A 153 1.60 30.04 11.28
CA GLY A 153 3.00 30.23 11.66
C GLY A 153 3.51 29.23 12.70
N ARG A 154 2.71 28.20 13.03
CA ARG A 154 3.07 27.20 14.05
C ARG A 154 4.07 26.20 13.45
N ARG A 155 5.13 25.91 14.21
CA ARG A 155 6.08 24.84 13.89
C ARG A 155 5.52 23.51 14.38
N VAL A 156 5.33 22.56 13.47
CA VAL A 156 4.80 21.21 13.75
C VAL A 156 5.74 20.15 13.19
N LEU A 157 5.78 18.97 13.81
CA LEU A 157 6.59 17.85 13.33
C LEU A 157 5.76 17.05 12.32
N ALA A 158 5.82 17.44 11.05
CA ALA A 158 4.98 16.83 10.01
C ALA A 158 5.66 15.67 9.25
N GLY A 159 6.94 15.39 9.56
CA GLY A 159 7.71 14.36 8.91
C GLY A 159 8.90 13.89 9.75
N ILE A 160 9.49 12.77 9.36
CA ILE A 160 10.65 12.16 9.99
C ILE A 160 11.78 12.06 8.94
N PRO A 161 12.95 12.64 9.18
CA PRO A 161 14.06 12.57 8.24
C PRO A 161 14.51 11.13 8.01
N ALA A 162 14.74 10.78 6.74
CA ALA A 162 15.15 9.44 6.33
C ALA A 162 16.68 9.29 6.20
N ASP A 163 17.46 10.34 6.49
CA ASP A 163 18.92 10.37 6.32
C ASP A 163 19.63 9.21 7.06
N SER A 164 19.10 8.80 8.22
CA SER A 164 19.65 7.72 9.01
C SER A 164 19.06 6.35 8.67
N LEU A 165 18.19 6.22 7.67
CA LEU A 165 17.50 4.97 7.31
C LEU A 165 18.21 4.27 6.16
N THR A 166 19.51 4.02 6.33
CA THR A 166 20.40 3.51 5.26
C THR A 166 19.95 2.19 4.64
N GLY A 167 19.12 1.39 5.33
CA GLY A 167 18.53 0.15 4.80
C GLY A 167 17.58 0.39 3.61
N LEU A 168 17.04 1.60 3.43
CA LEU A 168 16.26 1.95 2.24
C LEU A 168 17.11 1.96 0.96
N ASN A 169 18.44 2.14 1.08
CA ASN A 169 19.35 2.10 -0.06
C ASN A 169 19.40 0.69 -0.70
N ASP A 170 19.21 -0.37 0.09
CA ASP A 170 19.15 -1.76 -0.43
C ASP A 170 17.91 -1.98 -1.32
N TYR A 171 16.87 -1.16 -1.11
CA TYR A 171 15.66 -1.14 -1.93
C TYR A 171 15.72 -0.08 -3.05
N GLY A 172 16.91 0.45 -3.35
CA GLY A 172 17.14 1.39 -4.44
C GLY A 172 16.68 2.82 -4.18
N LEU A 173 16.25 3.15 -2.95
CA LEU A 173 15.87 4.50 -2.57
C LEU A 173 17.07 5.30 -2.09
N THR A 174 17.09 6.61 -2.37
CA THR A 174 18.07 7.51 -1.78
C THR A 174 17.52 8.06 -0.48
N THR A 175 18.35 8.08 0.57
CA THR A 175 17.96 8.52 1.92
C THR A 175 18.38 9.96 2.22
N ASP A 176 19.38 10.47 1.50
CA ASP A 176 19.93 11.82 1.69
C ASP A 176 18.91 12.91 1.34
N GLY A 177 18.63 13.78 2.31
CA GLY A 177 17.72 14.91 2.12
C GLY A 177 16.25 14.54 1.96
N MET A 178 15.90 13.27 2.19
CA MET A 178 14.52 12.78 2.14
C MET A 178 13.85 12.81 3.51
N VAL A 179 12.53 13.00 3.48
CA VAL A 179 11.67 13.05 4.66
C VAL A 179 10.48 12.11 4.44
N LEU A 180 10.25 11.23 5.41
CA LEU A 180 9.05 10.41 5.51
C LEU A 180 7.92 11.21 6.14
N SER A 181 6.74 11.15 5.55
CA SER A 181 5.56 11.85 6.04
C SER A 181 4.31 11.02 5.81
N ILE A 182 3.27 11.31 6.58
CA ILE A 182 1.96 10.67 6.44
C ILE A 182 0.98 11.74 6.01
N LEU A 183 0.14 11.41 5.04
CA LEU A 183 -0.86 12.34 4.54
C LEU A 183 -1.96 12.56 5.58
N ALA A 184 -2.37 13.81 5.82
CA ALA A 184 -3.34 14.13 6.88
C ALA A 184 -4.77 13.65 6.56
N ASN A 185 -5.14 13.58 5.28
CA ASN A 185 -6.44 13.07 4.82
C ASN A 185 -6.36 11.61 4.35
N ASN A 186 -5.33 10.87 4.80
CA ASN A 186 -5.29 9.43 4.59
C ASN A 186 -6.55 8.78 5.20
N LYS A 187 -7.01 7.67 4.62
CA LYS A 187 -8.22 6.97 5.11
C LYS A 187 -7.86 5.81 6.04
N ASN A 188 -6.59 5.73 6.44
CA ASN A 188 -6.01 4.55 7.08
C ASN A 188 -4.90 4.89 8.09
N ASP A 189 -5.19 5.80 9.00
CA ASP A 189 -4.22 6.36 9.94
C ASP A 189 -3.47 5.30 10.75
N ALA A 190 -4.21 4.39 11.38
CA ALA A 190 -3.65 3.39 12.27
C ALA A 190 -2.59 2.52 11.59
N TYR A 191 -2.88 2.06 10.36
CA TYR A 191 -1.94 1.22 9.62
C TYR A 191 -0.82 2.02 8.96
N SER A 192 -1.06 3.29 8.63
CA SER A 192 -0.02 4.21 8.17
C SER A 192 1.04 4.44 9.25
N TYR A 193 0.63 4.52 10.52
CA TYR A 193 1.55 4.63 11.65
C TYR A 193 2.38 3.36 11.82
N LEU A 194 1.76 2.20 11.68
CA LEU A 194 2.45 0.92 11.73
C LEU A 194 3.45 0.76 10.58
N PHE A 195 3.06 1.16 9.37
CA PHE A 195 3.94 1.17 8.20
C PHE A 195 5.16 2.06 8.44
N LEU A 196 4.94 3.30 8.87
CA LEU A 196 6.01 4.24 9.15
C LEU A 196 6.91 3.71 10.29
N ASN A 197 6.33 3.23 11.39
CA ASN A 197 7.10 2.70 12.51
C ASN A 197 7.98 1.51 12.12
N TYR A 198 7.48 0.64 11.23
CA TYR A 198 8.26 -0.46 10.69
C TYR A 198 9.49 0.02 9.92
N LEU A 199 9.32 1.02 9.05
CA LEU A 199 10.45 1.63 8.33
C LEU A 199 11.48 2.21 9.31
N LEU A 200 11.02 2.95 10.32
CA LEU A 200 11.91 3.54 11.32
C LEU A 200 12.66 2.48 12.13
N THR A 201 12.05 1.34 12.41
CA THR A 201 12.65 0.31 13.27
C THR A 201 13.61 -0.59 12.49
N HIS A 202 13.31 -0.93 11.23
CA HIS A 202 14.05 -1.95 10.48
C HIS A 202 14.94 -1.40 9.38
N MET A 203 14.78 -0.15 8.97
CA MET A 203 15.62 0.47 7.93
C MET A 203 16.77 1.29 8.49
N ARG A 204 16.89 1.40 9.82
CA ARG A 204 18.08 1.97 10.45
C ARG A 204 19.30 1.12 10.18
N PRO A 205 20.50 1.72 10.10
CA PRO A 205 21.73 0.93 10.18
C PRO A 205 21.63 0.10 11.43
N ALA A 206 21.90 -1.20 11.30
CA ALA A 206 21.98 -2.08 12.45
C ALA A 206 23.04 -1.50 13.39
N ALA A 207 22.60 -0.75 14.39
CA ALA A 207 23.39 -0.51 15.57
C ALA A 207 23.51 -1.88 16.25
N GLU A 208 24.50 -2.64 15.80
CA GLU A 208 25.12 -3.70 16.59
C GLU A 208 24.12 -4.67 17.23
N THR A 209 23.34 -5.39 16.42
CA THR A 209 22.77 -6.68 16.83
C THR A 209 23.88 -7.76 16.86
N ALA A 210 24.97 -7.45 17.54
CA ALA A 210 26.09 -8.34 17.81
C ALA A 210 26.62 -8.01 19.21
N THR A 211 25.93 -8.48 20.26
CA THR A 211 26.47 -9.08 21.50
C THR A 211 25.38 -9.09 22.58
N ALA A 212 24.37 -9.97 22.46
CA ALA A 212 23.53 -10.36 23.61
C ALA A 212 22.93 -11.78 23.52
N GLU A 213 23.25 -12.58 22.49
CA GLU A 213 22.78 -13.97 22.40
C GLU A 213 23.90 -14.99 22.11
N ALA A 214 25.16 -14.62 22.35
CA ALA A 214 26.30 -15.56 22.22
C ALA A 214 27.42 -15.29 23.23
N THR A 215 27.13 -15.22 24.53
CA THR A 215 28.12 -15.47 25.60
C THR A 215 27.39 -15.86 26.89
N LEU A 216 26.93 -17.11 27.01
CA LEU A 216 26.85 -17.85 28.28
C LEU A 216 26.79 -19.36 27.97
N LEU A 217 27.87 -19.89 27.39
CA LEU A 217 28.24 -21.29 27.55
C LEU A 217 29.57 -21.31 28.30
N PRO A 218 29.61 -21.59 29.62
CA PRO A 218 30.87 -21.88 30.28
C PRO A 218 31.28 -23.30 29.92
N SER A 219 32.26 -23.40 29.02
CA SER A 219 33.10 -24.59 28.91
C SER A 219 34.21 -24.50 29.96
N GLU A 220 34.08 -25.23 31.07
CA GLU A 220 35.25 -25.66 31.83
C GLU A 220 35.08 -27.10 32.31
N THR A 221 35.85 -27.97 31.65
CA THR A 221 36.12 -29.35 32.00
C THR A 221 37.01 -29.38 33.25
N ALA A 222 36.59 -30.07 34.32
CA ALA A 222 37.40 -31.05 35.08
C ALA A 222 36.76 -31.41 36.42
N ALA A 223 36.29 -32.66 36.56
CA ALA A 223 36.52 -33.50 37.74
C ALA A 223 35.94 -34.92 37.50
N MET A 224 36.81 -35.83 37.06
CA MET A 224 36.61 -37.27 37.25
C MET A 224 36.74 -37.62 38.73
N ALA A 225 35.81 -38.41 39.28
CA ALA A 225 36.10 -39.51 40.21
C ALA A 225 34.85 -40.34 40.56
N THR A 226 34.81 -41.56 39.98
CA THR A 226 34.68 -42.83 40.71
C THR A 226 33.30 -43.43 41.08
N SER A 227 33.19 -44.73 40.72
CA SER A 227 32.35 -45.81 41.30
C SER A 227 30.90 -45.92 40.78
N ALA A 228 30.50 -46.86 39.91
CA ALA A 228 30.56 -48.33 39.84
C ALA A 228 29.16 -48.96 40.03
N ALA A 229 28.96 -50.06 39.28
CA ALA A 229 27.98 -51.15 39.45
C ALA A 229 26.65 -51.11 38.65
N SER A 230 26.65 -51.97 37.61
CA SER A 230 25.67 -53.02 37.30
C SER A 230 24.17 -52.71 37.25
N ALA A 231 23.57 -52.86 36.07
CA ALA A 231 22.80 -54.06 35.70
C ALA A 231 22.03 -53.87 34.39
N SER A 232 22.32 -54.70 33.38
CA SER A 232 21.36 -55.07 32.33
C SER A 232 20.52 -56.26 32.85
N PRO A 233 19.29 -56.53 32.34
CA PRO A 233 19.17 -57.19 31.04
C PRO A 233 17.98 -56.77 30.15
N MET A 234 18.27 -56.72 28.85
CA MET A 234 17.54 -57.28 27.69
C MET A 234 16.16 -57.93 27.91
N ILE A 235 15.10 -57.44 27.23
CA ILE A 235 14.01 -58.23 26.59
C ILE A 235 13.43 -57.51 25.34
N THR A 236 13.57 -58.18 24.19
CA THR A 236 12.67 -58.47 23.05
C THR A 236 11.64 -57.46 22.48
N ALA A 237 11.88 -57.12 21.21
CA ALA A 237 10.99 -56.95 20.02
C ALA A 237 9.45 -56.87 20.13
N SER A 238 8.84 -55.86 19.48
CA SER A 238 8.03 -56.02 18.24
C SER A 238 7.20 -54.80 17.83
N ALA A 239 7.13 -54.61 16.51
CA ALA A 239 6.01 -54.15 15.68
C ALA A 239 5.63 -52.65 15.57
N VAL A 240 5.74 -52.19 14.32
CA VAL A 240 5.08 -51.06 13.63
C VAL A 240 3.57 -51.37 13.47
N PRO A 241 2.67 -50.38 13.45
CA PRO A 241 2.02 -50.06 12.16
C PRO A 241 1.80 -48.57 11.88
N THR A 242 2.00 -48.24 10.61
CA THR A 242 1.51 -47.09 9.85
C THR A 242 -0.02 -46.94 9.93
N ALA A 243 -0.52 -45.71 10.11
CA ALA A 243 -1.89 -45.35 9.70
C ALA A 243 -1.97 -43.88 9.24
N THR A 244 -2.34 -43.75 7.96
CA THR A 244 -2.68 -42.55 7.19
C THR A 244 -4.07 -42.01 7.57
N ALA A 245 -4.24 -40.69 7.73
CA ALA A 245 -5.52 -40.01 7.45
C ALA A 245 -5.39 -38.46 7.39
N LYS A 246 -5.93 -37.86 6.31
CA LYS A 246 -6.26 -36.43 6.08
C LYS A 246 -7.66 -36.43 5.41
N PRO A 247 -8.35 -35.29 5.23
CA PRO A 247 -9.05 -34.43 6.20
C PRO A 247 -10.59 -34.49 6.03
N THR A 248 -11.34 -33.98 7.01
CA THR A 248 -12.81 -33.82 6.95
C THR A 248 -13.19 -32.36 6.68
N ALA A 249 -13.98 -32.15 5.62
CA ALA A 249 -14.67 -30.90 5.32
C ALA A 249 -16.04 -30.85 6.04
N THR A 250 -16.50 -29.65 6.40
CA THR A 250 -17.89 -29.41 6.85
C THR A 250 -18.41 -28.13 6.19
N VAL A 251 -19.61 -28.24 5.64
CA VAL A 251 -20.34 -27.26 4.81
C VAL A 251 -21.52 -26.69 5.61
N ILE A 252 -21.56 -25.36 5.70
CA ILE A 252 -22.67 -24.35 5.66
C ILE A 252 -23.97 -24.63 6.47
N PRO A 253 -24.65 -23.57 6.97
CA PRO A 253 -25.86 -23.18 6.23
C PRO A 253 -26.09 -21.65 6.07
N THR A 254 -26.78 -21.37 4.97
CA THR A 254 -27.40 -20.15 4.46
C THR A 254 -28.24 -19.37 5.48
N ALA A 255 -28.14 -18.05 5.46
CA ALA A 255 -29.15 -17.15 6.01
C ALA A 255 -29.58 -16.11 4.96
N SER A 256 -30.89 -16.09 4.73
CA SER A 256 -31.67 -15.20 3.88
C SER A 256 -32.37 -14.17 4.78
N ALA A 257 -32.26 -12.88 4.49
CA ALA A 257 -33.21 -11.85 4.93
C ALA A 257 -33.02 -10.52 4.16
N ALA A 258 -34.11 -10.04 3.56
CA ALA A 258 -34.36 -8.65 3.16
C ALA A 258 -34.63 -7.78 4.43
N PRO A 259 -34.86 -6.43 4.43
CA PRO A 259 -35.63 -5.65 3.43
C PRO A 259 -35.19 -4.17 3.20
N ALA A 260 -35.97 -3.45 2.40
CA ALA A 260 -36.42 -2.05 2.55
C ALA A 260 -36.21 -1.14 1.33
N THR A 261 -37.36 -0.77 0.77
CA THR A 261 -37.65 0.39 -0.07
C THR A 261 -37.20 1.71 0.58
N ASN A 262 -36.56 2.60 -0.18
CA ASN A 262 -36.94 4.02 -0.10
C ASN A 262 -36.68 4.80 -1.39
N THR A 263 -37.70 5.57 -1.75
CA THR A 263 -37.82 6.48 -2.89
C THR A 263 -37.34 7.86 -2.44
N ALA A 264 -36.43 8.49 -3.18
CA ALA A 264 -36.35 9.95 -3.27
C ALA A 264 -35.45 10.38 -4.45
N ALA A 265 -36.07 11.00 -5.45
CA ALA A 265 -35.41 11.81 -6.45
C ALA A 265 -34.86 13.11 -5.83
N PRO A 266 -33.93 13.80 -6.50
CA PRO A 266 -33.92 15.25 -6.46
C PRO A 266 -34.24 15.85 -7.84
N THR A 267 -35.25 16.70 -7.79
CA THR A 267 -35.66 17.71 -8.76
C THR A 267 -34.53 18.67 -9.10
N ALA A 268 -34.59 19.18 -10.33
CA ALA A 268 -33.74 20.18 -10.96
C ALA A 268 -33.38 21.41 -10.10
N SER A 269 -32.19 21.95 -10.33
CA SER A 269 -31.96 23.39 -10.28
C SER A 269 -30.98 23.78 -11.38
N ALA A 270 -31.53 24.28 -12.48
CA ALA A 270 -30.80 24.99 -13.51
C ALA A 270 -30.58 26.43 -13.02
N ALA A 271 -29.35 26.92 -13.12
CA ALA A 271 -29.03 28.35 -13.07
C ALA A 271 -28.12 28.71 -14.26
N PRO A 272 -28.24 29.92 -14.82
CA PRO A 272 -28.09 30.16 -16.25
C PRO A 272 -26.70 30.68 -16.66
N LEU A 273 -26.41 30.53 -17.96
CA LEU A 273 -25.34 31.19 -18.71
C LEU A 273 -25.31 32.71 -18.45
N PRO A 274 -24.13 33.34 -18.29
CA PRO A 274 -24.02 34.79 -18.43
C PRO A 274 -24.10 35.20 -19.90
N THR A 275 -25.13 35.97 -20.23
CA THR A 275 -25.29 36.78 -21.44
C THR A 275 -24.11 37.73 -21.62
N ALA A 276 -23.48 37.67 -22.79
CA ALA A 276 -22.59 38.70 -23.30
C ALA A 276 -23.42 39.94 -23.71
N SER A 277 -23.16 41.07 -23.05
CA SER A 277 -23.38 42.43 -23.57
C SER A 277 -21.97 43.03 -23.64
N GLY A 278 -21.43 43.45 -24.78
CA GLY A 278 -22.07 44.35 -25.71
C GLY A 278 -21.75 45.77 -25.27
N THR A 279 -20.55 46.25 -25.59
CA THR A 279 -20.23 47.68 -25.67
C THR A 279 -19.27 47.89 -26.84
N GLU A 280 -19.85 48.41 -27.92
CA GLU A 280 -19.27 49.29 -28.93
C GLU A 280 -18.20 50.23 -28.32
N ASN A 281 -16.96 50.25 -28.86
CA ASN A 281 -16.41 51.15 -29.91
C ASN A 281 -16.02 52.55 -29.36
N PRO A 282 -15.18 53.39 -30.02
CA PRO A 282 -14.22 53.15 -31.12
C PRO A 282 -12.85 53.88 -30.92
N GLU A 283 -11.95 53.72 -31.90
CA GLU A 283 -10.94 54.70 -32.39
C GLU A 283 -9.87 55.26 -31.42
N THR A 284 -8.62 54.84 -31.62
CA THR A 284 -7.56 55.61 -32.33
C THR A 284 -6.28 54.78 -32.46
#